data_AF-A0A6M1M071-F1
#
_entry.id   AF-A0A6M1M071-F1
#
_cell.length_a   1.000
_cell.length_b   1.000
_cell.length_c   1.000
_cell.angle_alpha   90.00
_cell.angle_beta   90.00
_cell.angle_gamma   90.00
#
_symmetry.space_group_name_H-M   'P 1'
#
loop_
_entity.id
_entity.type
_entity.pdbx_description
1 polymer ?
#
loop_
_entity_poly.entity_id
_entity_poly.type
_entity_poly.pdbx_seq_one_letter_code
_entity_poly.pdbx_strand_id
1 'polypeptide(L)' 'MRTIEEVLSPPTDAEAAAALARFAVDARRHYGPRLLDLYLIASRARGDARPESDAEGAV' A
#
# COMPACT_ATOMS: atom_id res chain seq x y z
N MET A 1 11.16 9.53 18.33
CA MET A 1 11.58 8.12 18.41
C MET A 1 10.31 7.32 18.60
N ARG A 2 10.01 6.37 17.71
CA ARG A 2 8.82 5.52 17.88
C ARG A 2 9.08 4.43 18.91
N THR A 3 8.09 4.04 19.69
CA THR A 3 8.20 2.88 20.59
C THR A 3 8.14 1.56 19.82
N ILE A 4 8.50 0.45 20.46
CA ILE A 4 8.38 -0.88 19.84
C ILE A 4 6.91 -1.19 19.56
N GLU A 5 6.02 -0.84 20.47
CA GLU A 5 4.57 -1.03 20.36
C GLU A 5 4.00 -0.24 19.17
N GLU A 6 4.45 0.99 18.96
CA GLU A 6 4.06 1.82 17.81
C GLU A 6 4.53 1.22 16.47
N VAL A 7 5.69 0.55 16.45
CA VAL A 7 6.22 -0.10 15.24
C VAL A 7 5.47 -1.40 14.94
N LEU A 8 5.04 -2.13 15.97
CA LEU A 8 4.33 -3.40 15.84
C LEU A 8 2.82 -3.24 15.66
N SER A 9 2.28 -2.03 15.88
CA SER A 9 0.86 -1.76 15.67
C SER A 9 0.49 -1.88 14.19
N PRO A 10 -0.65 -2.50 13.86
CA PRO A 10 -1.12 -2.55 12.48
C PRO A 10 -1.34 -1.14 11.92
N PRO A 11 -1.10 -0.92 10.61
CA PRO A 11 -1.30 0.39 10.01
C PRO A 11 -2.78 0.76 10.02
N THR A 12 -3.07 2.04 10.24
CA THR A 12 -4.39 2.61 9.95
C THR A 12 -4.65 2.60 8.44
N ASP A 13 -5.92 2.68 8.04
CA ASP A 13 -6.28 2.79 6.62
C ASP A 13 -5.69 4.04 5.96
N ALA A 14 -5.56 5.13 6.72
CA ALA A 14 -4.92 6.35 6.24
C ALA A 14 -3.42 6.14 5.96
N GLU A 15 -2.71 5.41 6.82
CA GLU A 15 -1.30 5.08 6.63
C GLU A 15 -1.12 4.11 5.46
N ALA A 16 -1.98 3.11 5.32
CA ALA A 16 -1.97 2.19 4.18
C ALA A 16 -2.24 2.93 2.85
N ALA A 17 -3.22 3.84 2.82
CA ALA A 17 -3.52 4.66 1.65
C ALA A 17 -2.34 5.57 1.28
N ALA A 18 -1.69 6.20 2.27
CA ALA A 18 -0.52 7.02 2.04
C ALA A 18 0.66 6.20 1.48
N ALA A 19 0.88 4.99 2.00
CA ALA A 19 1.91 4.08 1.51
C ALA A 19 1.64 3.63 0.06
N LEU A 20 0.39 3.27 -0.27
CA LEU A 20 -0.02 2.91 -1.63
C LEU A 20 0.15 4.08 -2.61
N ALA A 21 -0.22 5.29 -2.22
CA ALA A 21 -0.02 6.48 -3.04
C ALA A 21 1.48 6.72 -3.31
N ARG A 22 2.32 6.54 -2.29
CA ARG A 22 3.78 6.66 -2.43
C ARG A 22 4.35 5.58 -3.36
N PHE A 23 3.93 4.33 -3.18
CA PHE A 23 4.33 3.23 -4.04
C PHE A 23 3.98 3.50 -5.51
N ALA A 24 2.77 3.99 -5.79
CA ALA A 24 2.34 4.31 -7.16
C ALA A 24 3.20 5.41 -7.80
N VAL A 25 3.59 6.44 -7.04
CA VAL A 25 4.51 7.49 -7.51
C VAL A 25 5.88 6.90 -7.84
N ASP A 26 6.43 6.09 -6.93
CA ASP A 26 7.75 5.49 -7.09
C ASP A 26 7.78 4.48 -8.25
N ALA A 27 6.74 3.66 -8.42
CA ALA A 27 6.58 2.74 -9.54
C ALA A 27 6.54 3.48 -10.88
N ARG A 28 5.73 4.54 -11.00
CA ARG A 28 5.68 5.38 -12.21
C ARG A 28 7.03 6.02 -12.52
N ARG A 29 7.74 6.52 -11.50
CA ARG A 29 9.07 7.09 -11.66
C ARG A 29 10.10 6.05 -12.13
N HIS A 30 10.06 4.85 -11.57
CA HIS A 30 11.04 3.80 -11.83
C HIS A 30 10.84 3.14 -13.21
N TYR A 31 9.61 2.78 -13.53
CA TYR A 31 9.29 2.05 -14.77
C TYR A 31 9.01 2.99 -15.96
N GLY A 32 8.57 4.22 -15.69
CA GLY A 32 8.29 5.22 -16.72
C GLY A 32 7.21 4.75 -17.70
N PRO A 33 7.36 5.00 -19.01
CA PRO A 33 6.41 4.58 -20.03
C PRO A 33 6.20 3.06 -20.16
N ARG A 34 7.05 2.24 -19.51
CA ARG A 34 6.90 0.77 -19.51
C ARG A 34 5.84 0.29 -18.52
N LEU A 35 5.46 1.12 -17.55
CA LEU A 35 4.35 0.81 -16.66
C LEU A 35 3.06 1.17 -17.37
N LEU A 36 2.34 0.14 -17.84
CA LEU A 36 1.06 0.33 -18.54
C LEU A 36 -0.04 0.63 -17.53
N ASP A 37 -0.16 -0.23 -16.52
CA ASP A 37 -1.17 -0.13 -15.49
C ASP A 37 -0.63 -0.55 -14.12
N LEU A 38 -1.34 -0.16 -13.07
CA LEU A 38 -1.09 -0.56 -11.70
C LEU A 38 -2.43 -0.69 -10.98
N TYR A 39 -2.72 -1.88 -10.47
CA TYR A 39 -3.97 -2.21 -9.81
C TYR A 39 -3.77 -2.55 -8.34
N LEU A 40 -4.67 -2.07 -7.48
CA LEU A 40 -4.85 -2.60 -6.14
C LEU A 40 -5.72 -3.86 -6.23
N ILE A 41 -5.29 -4.95 -5.61
CA ILE A 41 -6.02 -6.22 -5.61
C ILE A 41 -6.33 -6.69 -4.18
N ALA A 42 -7.00 -7.84 -4.08
CA ALA A 42 -7.30 -8.53 -2.83
C ALA A 42 -8.16 -7.72 -1.84
N SER A 43 -7.91 -7.88 -0.54
CA SER A 43 -8.86 -7.49 0.50
C SER A 43 -9.09 -5.98 0.59
N ARG A 44 -8.02 -5.19 0.40
CA ARG A 44 -8.12 -3.73 0.35
C ARG A 44 -8.87 -3.24 -0.88
N ALA A 45 -8.77 -3.93 -2.02
CA ALA A 45 -9.56 -3.61 -3.20
C ALA A 45 -11.06 -3.92 -3.02
N ARG A 46 -11.40 -4.97 -2.26
CA ARG A 46 -12.79 -5.35 -1.96
C ARG A 46 -13.41 -4.58 -0.79
N GLY A 47 -12.60 -3.87 -0.01
CA GLY A 47 -13.05 -3.20 1.22
C GLY A 47 -13.32 -4.15 2.39
N ASP A 48 -12.76 -5.37 2.35
CA ASP A 48 -12.89 -6.39 3.42
C ASP A 48 -11.56 -6.63 4.17
N ALA A 49 -10.61 -5.70 4.06
CA ALA A 49 -9.33 -5.74 4.75
C ALA A 49 -9.50 -5.67 6.27
N ARG A 50 -8.71 -6.48 6.97
CA ARG A 50 -8.57 -6.45 8.44
C ARG A 50 -7.35 -5.62 8.83
N PRO A 51 -7.22 -5.18 10.10
CA PRO A 51 -6.06 -4.38 10.54
C PRO A 51 -4.71 -4.99 10.15
N GLU A 52 -4.58 -6.30 10.29
CA GLU A 52 -3.39 -7.09 9.97
C GLU A 52 -3.21 -7.40 8.48
N SER A 53 -4.17 -7.03 7.62
CA SER A 53 -4.07 -7.25 6.17
C SER A 53 -3.00 -6.37 5.56
N ASP A 54 -2.18 -6.99 4.71
CA ASP A 54 -1.22 -6.30 3.86
C ASP A 54 -1.92 -5.56 2.70
N ALA A 55 -1.12 -5.04 1.77
CA ALA A 55 -1.59 -4.40 0.55
C ALA A 55 -0.93 -5.07 -0.65
N GLU A 56 -1.76 -5.52 -1.59
CA GLU A 56 -1.33 -6.28 -2.76
C GLU A 56 -1.55 -5.48 -4.04
N GLY A 57 -0.57 -5.46 -4.93
CA GLY A 57 -0.62 -4.76 -6.21
C GLY A 57 -0.23 -5.65 -7.39
N ALA A 58 -0.83 -5.38 -8.55
CA ALA A 58 -0.50 -6.02 -9.83
C ALA A 58 -0.12 -4.96 -10.88
N VAL A 59 0.86 -5.27 -11.73
CA VAL A 59 1.39 -4.42 -12.81
C VAL A 59 1.43 -5.15 -14.14
#